data_AF-A0A3N5Q429-F1
#
_entry.id   AF-A0A3N5Q429-F1
#
_cell.length_a   1.000
_cell.length_b   1.000
_cell.length_c   1.000
_cell.angle_alpha   90.00
_cell.angle_beta   90.00
_cell.angle_gamma   90.00
#
_symmetry.space_group_name_H-M   'P 1'
#
loop_
_entity.id
_entity.type
_entity.pdbx_description
1 polymer ?
#
loop_
_entity_poly.entity_id
_entity_poly.type
_entity_poly.pdbx_seq_one_letter_code
_entity_poly.pdbx_strand_id
1 'polypeptide(L)'
;SSPLLEDINLSGANGVLVNVTAGVDLSIGEFQEVGDTIKQFASDDATVVIGTVIDPEMTDEIRVTVVATGLGQAVGAVERPMKVVRRAPPPAPRSREPNYTELEKPAVARKRAVGDGVTGNDSLEDLLDIPAFLRRQAD
;
A
#
# COMPACT_ATOMS: atom_id res chain seq x y z
N SER A 1 25.90 -6.38 -20.41
CA SER A 1 24.69 -7.22 -20.56
C SER A 1 24.94 -8.58 -19.92
N SER A 2 24.01 -9.11 -19.14
CA SER A 2 24.15 -10.41 -18.44
C SER A 2 23.68 -11.56 -19.35
N PRO A 3 24.40 -12.70 -19.42
CA PRO A 3 23.96 -13.90 -20.15
C PRO A 3 22.63 -14.48 -19.67
N LEU A 4 22.16 -14.08 -18.49
CA LEU A 4 20.85 -14.49 -17.97
C LEU A 4 19.69 -13.62 -18.53
N LEU A 5 20.00 -12.57 -19.30
CA LEU A 5 19.05 -11.57 -19.78
C LEU A 5 19.05 -11.40 -21.31
N GLU A 6 19.83 -12.21 -22.04
CA GLU A 6 19.98 -12.11 -23.49
C GLU A 6 18.71 -12.51 -24.27
N ASP A 7 17.93 -13.45 -23.73
CA ASP A 7 16.68 -13.91 -24.34
C ASP A 7 15.41 -13.24 -23.74
N ILE A 8 15.57 -12.36 -22.75
CA ILE A 8 14.45 -11.77 -21.99
C ILE A 8 14.39 -10.27 -22.24
N ASN A 9 13.30 -9.83 -22.86
CA ASN A 9 13.05 -8.41 -23.05
C ASN A 9 12.52 -7.76 -21.76
N LEU A 10 13.35 -6.94 -21.12
CA LEU A 10 13.04 -6.21 -19.88
C LEU A 10 11.98 -5.10 -20.08
N SER A 11 11.71 -4.68 -21.32
CA SER A 11 10.72 -3.62 -21.61
C SER A 11 9.29 -3.98 -21.20
N GLY A 12 9.00 -5.28 -21.03
CA GLY A 12 7.72 -5.78 -20.55
C GLY A 12 7.62 -6.00 -19.04
N ALA A 13 8.64 -5.65 -18.26
CA ALA A 13 8.61 -5.82 -16.81
C ALA A 13 7.75 -4.73 -16.16
N ASN A 14 6.71 -5.14 -15.42
CA ASN A 14 5.87 -4.22 -14.65
C ASN A 14 6.52 -3.82 -13.31
N GLY A 15 7.49 -4.60 -12.83
CA GLY A 15 8.20 -4.33 -11.59
C GLY A 15 9.66 -4.79 -11.66
N VAL A 16 10.57 -3.94 -11.21
CA VAL A 16 12.01 -4.23 -11.18
C VAL A 16 12.57 -3.94 -9.79
N LEU A 17 13.24 -4.92 -9.20
CA LEU A 17 14.00 -4.77 -7.97
C LEU A 17 15.50 -4.81 -8.29
N VAL A 18 16.23 -3.79 -7.85
CA VAL A 18 17.67 -3.67 -8.05
C VAL A 18 18.35 -3.68 -6.69
N ASN A 19 19.37 -4.53 -6.54
CA ASN A 19 20.28 -4.47 -5.41
C ASN A 19 21.66 -4.05 -5.89
N VAL A 20 22.15 -2.93 -5.36
CA VAL A 20 23.49 -2.40 -5.61
C VAL A 20 24.35 -2.72 -4.41
N THR A 21 25.37 -3.54 -4.57
CA THR A 21 26.35 -3.83 -3.52
C THR A 21 27.69 -3.22 -3.91
N ALA A 22 28.23 -2.37 -3.04
CA ALA A 22 29.47 -1.65 -3.29
C ALA A 22 30.18 -1.34 -1.97
N GLY A 23 31.43 -0.90 -2.06
CA GLY A 23 32.18 -0.43 -0.91
C GLY A 23 31.68 0.91 -0.35
N VAL A 24 32.37 1.40 0.68
CA VAL A 24 32.09 2.71 1.31
C VAL A 24 32.40 3.89 0.38
N ASP A 25 33.10 3.62 -0.71
CA ASP A 25 33.50 4.51 -1.79
C ASP A 25 32.39 4.75 -2.84
N LEU A 26 31.24 4.07 -2.74
CA LEU A 26 30.11 4.28 -3.66
C LEU A 26 29.68 5.74 -3.69
N SER A 27 29.82 6.35 -4.87
CA SER A 27 29.39 7.73 -5.10
C SER A 27 27.90 7.81 -5.46
N ILE A 28 27.31 8.97 -5.20
CA ILE A 28 25.93 9.25 -5.63
C ILE A 28 25.81 9.25 -7.17
N GLY A 29 26.88 9.60 -7.89
CA GLY A 29 26.90 9.62 -9.35
C GLY A 29 26.78 8.22 -9.94
N GLU A 30 27.55 7.26 -9.42
CA GLU A 30 27.46 5.85 -9.84
C GLU A 30 26.09 5.26 -9.52
N PHE A 31 25.54 5.58 -8.34
CA PHE A 31 24.18 5.16 -7.98
C PHE A 31 23.13 5.68 -8.97
N GLN A 32 23.25 6.95 -9.37
CA GLN A 32 22.35 7.55 -10.38
C GLN A 32 22.51 6.89 -11.74
N GLU A 33 23.73 6.64 -12.18
CA GLU A 33 24.01 6.01 -13.48
C GLU A 33 23.41 4.59 -13.55
N VAL A 34 23.51 3.80 -12.47
CA VAL A 34 22.85 2.49 -12.39
C VAL A 34 21.33 2.64 -12.49
N GLY A 35 20.75 3.59 -11.74
CA GLY A 35 19.31 3.82 -11.75
C GLY A 35 18.78 4.22 -13.14
N ASP A 36 19.46 5.17 -13.79
CA ASP A 36 19.10 5.65 -15.13
C ASP A 36 19.24 4.55 -16.17
N THR A 37 20.30 3.74 -16.08
CA THR A 37 20.50 2.60 -16.97
C THR A 37 19.36 1.60 -16.84
N ILE A 38 18.99 1.18 -15.62
CA ILE A 38 17.90 0.22 -15.42
C ILE A 38 16.57 0.77 -15.92
N LYS A 39 16.30 2.06 -15.71
CA LYS A 39 15.07 2.71 -16.16
C LYS A 39 14.93 2.69 -17.68
N GLN A 40 16.03 2.82 -18.44
CA GLN A 40 16.02 2.74 -19.90
C GLN A 40 15.67 1.34 -20.42
N PHE A 41 15.90 0.29 -19.65
CA PHE A 41 15.57 -1.08 -20.03
C PHE A 41 14.19 -1.54 -19.54
N ALA A 42 13.60 -0.86 -18.56
CA ALA A 42 12.28 -1.16 -18.02
C ALA A 42 11.15 -0.50 -18.83
N SER A 43 9.91 -0.89 -18.56
CA SER A 43 8.73 -0.20 -19.11
C SER A 43 8.57 1.20 -18.49
N ASP A 44 8.00 2.15 -19.23
CA ASP A 44 7.72 3.51 -18.73
C ASP A 44 6.82 3.50 -17.48
N ASP A 45 5.90 2.54 -17.40
CA ASP A 45 4.97 2.34 -16.28
C ASP A 45 5.49 1.34 -15.23
N ALA A 46 6.74 0.88 -15.35
CA ALA A 46 7.31 -0.08 -14.41
C ALA A 46 7.59 0.55 -13.04
N THR A 47 7.23 -0.18 -11.98
CA THR A 47 7.66 0.19 -10.62
C THR A 47 9.09 -0.29 -10.38
N VAL A 48 10.04 0.64 -10.24
CA VAL A 48 11.45 0.33 -9.98
C VAL A 48 11.79 0.63 -8.52
N VAL A 49 12.32 -0.37 -7.81
CA VAL A 49 12.81 -0.24 -6.44
C VAL A 49 14.31 -0.53 -6.44
N ILE A 50 15.11 0.42 -5.93
CA ILE A 50 16.56 0.30 -5.86
C ILE A 50 16.98 0.27 -4.38
N GLY A 51 17.64 -0.80 -3.98
CA GLY A 51 18.27 -0.94 -2.68
C GLY A 51 19.80 -0.93 -2.81
N THR A 52 20.46 -0.48 -1.75
CA THR A 52 21.92 -0.44 -1.68
C THR A 52 22.40 -1.19 -0.43
N VAL A 53 23.43 -2.00 -0.59
CA VAL A 53 24.15 -2.69 0.50
C VAL A 53 25.59 -2.21 0.46
N ILE A 54 26.09 -1.79 1.61
CA ILE A 54 27.50 -1.38 1.75
C ILE A 54 28.29 -2.58 2.29
N ASP A 55 29.26 -3.03 1.51
CA ASP A 55 30.20 -4.09 1.87
C ASP A 55 31.61 -3.50 2.02
N PRO A 56 32.13 -3.30 3.24
CA PRO A 56 33.45 -2.71 3.46
C PRO A 56 34.62 -3.52 2.90
N GLU A 57 34.42 -4.79 2.55
CA GLU A 57 35.46 -5.63 1.94
C GLU A 57 35.57 -5.39 0.42
N MET A 58 34.55 -4.77 -0.20
CA MET A 58 34.60 -4.34 -1.59
C MET A 58 35.31 -3.00 -1.71
N THR A 59 36.19 -2.86 -2.71
CA THR A 59 36.92 -1.62 -3.02
C THR A 59 36.91 -1.42 -4.53
N ASP A 60 36.54 -0.23 -5.01
CA ASP A 60 36.50 0.13 -6.44
C ASP A 60 35.65 -0.84 -7.30
N GLU A 61 34.73 -1.59 -6.69
CA GLU A 61 33.88 -2.58 -7.34
C GLU A 61 32.40 -2.37 -6.99
N ILE A 62 31.53 -2.56 -7.98
CA ILE A 62 30.09 -2.49 -7.83
C ILE A 62 29.47 -3.77 -8.39
N ARG A 63 28.65 -4.44 -7.58
CA ARG A 63 27.85 -5.59 -7.96
C ARG A 63 26.38 -5.19 -8.05
N VAL A 64 25.83 -5.25 -9.24
CA VAL A 64 24.40 -4.97 -9.48
C VAL A 64 23.66 -6.27 -9.72
N THR A 65 22.64 -6.53 -8.90
CA THR A 65 21.71 -7.65 -9.07
C THR A 65 20.34 -7.10 -9.46
N VAL A 66 19.78 -7.60 -10.56
CA VAL A 66 18.49 -7.15 -11.09
C VAL A 66 17.50 -8.30 -11.06
N VAL A 67 16.32 -8.06 -10.52
CA VAL A 67 15.19 -8.99 -10.50
C VAL A 67 14.03 -8.31 -11.22
N ALA A 68 13.69 -8.80 -12.40
CA ALA A 68 12.56 -8.31 -13.18
C ALA A 68 11.33 -9.22 -12.99
N THR A 69 10.17 -8.60 -12.82
CA THR A 69 8.88 -9.26 -12.57
C THR A 69 7.80 -8.72 -13.51
N GLY A 70 6.74 -9.51 -13.72
CA GLY A 70 5.67 -9.13 -14.64
C GLY A 70 6.02 -9.28 -16.13
N LEU A 71 7.12 -9.95 -16.45
CA LEU A 71 7.53 -10.25 -17.82
C LEU A 71 6.46 -11.08 -18.57
N GLY A 72 6.20 -10.74 -19.83
CA GLY A 72 5.32 -11.52 -20.72
C GLY A 72 3.82 -11.33 -20.50
N GLN A 73 3.39 -10.46 -19.58
CA GLN A 73 2.00 -10.01 -19.57
C GLN A 73 1.83 -8.88 -20.59
N ALA A 74 1.05 -9.12 -21.63
CA ALA A 74 0.53 -8.03 -22.45
C ALA A 74 -0.16 -7.05 -21.50
N VAL A 75 0.23 -5.77 -21.56
CA VAL A 75 -0.42 -4.66 -20.85
C VAL A 75 -1.80 -4.42 -21.49
N GLY A 76 -2.63 -5.46 -21.51
CA GLY A 76 -4.07 -5.35 -21.62
C GLY A 76 -4.55 -5.00 -20.22
N ALA A 77 -4.33 -3.74 -19.83
CA ALA A 77 -5.16 -3.11 -18.84
C ALA A 77 -6.59 -3.28 -19.35
N VAL A 78 -7.27 -4.30 -18.85
CA VAL A 78 -8.72 -4.36 -18.90
C VAL A 78 -9.13 -3.18 -18.04
N GLU A 79 -9.27 -2.01 -18.67
CA GLU A 79 -10.07 -0.92 -18.13
C GLU A 79 -11.43 -1.53 -17.89
N ARG A 80 -11.65 -2.01 -16.67
CA ARG A 80 -12.97 -2.41 -16.24
C ARG A 80 -13.77 -1.11 -16.31
N PRO A 81 -14.76 -0.99 -17.20
CA PRO A 81 -15.51 0.25 -17.30
C PRO A 81 -16.09 0.53 -15.91
N MET A 82 -15.64 1.63 -15.30
CA MET A 82 -16.15 2.05 -14.00
C MET A 82 -17.64 2.31 -14.17
N LYS A 83 -18.47 1.37 -13.71
CA LYS A 83 -19.92 1.54 -13.71
C LYS A 83 -20.25 2.57 -12.65
N VAL A 84 -20.48 3.81 -13.07
CA VAL A 84 -20.93 4.89 -12.20
C VAL A 84 -22.30 4.52 -11.63
N VAL A 85 -22.31 3.98 -10.42
CA VAL A 85 -23.54 3.78 -9.66
C VAL A 85 -23.96 5.15 -9.14
N ARG A 86 -24.91 5.79 -9.83
CA ARG A 86 -25.62 6.96 -9.29
C ARG A 86 -26.41 6.50 -8.07
N ARG A 87 -25.83 6.69 -6.88
CA ARG A 87 -26.53 6.50 -5.62
C ARG A 87 -27.58 7.60 -5.49
N ALA A 88 -28.83 7.23 -5.33
CA ALA A 88 -29.88 8.17 -4.97
C ALA A 88 -29.46 8.92 -3.69
N PRO A 89 -29.77 10.22 -3.56
CA PRO A 89 -29.42 10.98 -2.36
C PRO A 89 -30.00 10.25 -1.13
N PRO A 90 -29.20 10.08 -0.06
CA PRO A 90 -29.71 9.49 1.17
C PRO A 90 -30.91 10.32 1.66
N PRO A 91 -31.94 9.69 2.25
CA PRO A 91 -33.01 10.45 2.89
C PRO A 91 -32.38 11.41 3.89
N ALA A 92 -32.86 12.66 3.89
CA ALA A 92 -32.34 13.73 4.72
C ALA A 92 -32.10 13.21 6.15
N PRO A 93 -30.96 13.56 6.79
CA PRO A 93 -30.72 13.18 8.16
C PRO A 93 -31.91 13.70 8.96
N ARG A 94 -32.69 12.79 9.56
CA ARG A 94 -33.62 13.18 10.61
C ARG A 94 -32.75 13.86 11.65
N SER A 95 -32.89 15.18 11.78
CA SER A 95 -32.24 16.00 12.79
C SER A 95 -32.68 15.49 14.15
N ARG A 96 -32.05 14.42 14.62
CA ARG A 96 -32.09 14.07 16.04
C ARG A 96 -31.05 14.98 16.65
N GLU A 97 -31.49 16.17 17.04
CA GLU A 97 -30.63 17.09 17.79
C GLU A 97 -29.99 16.30 18.94
N PRO A 98 -28.65 16.38 19.11
CA PRO A 98 -27.99 15.70 20.21
C PRO A 98 -28.58 16.22 21.52
N ASN A 99 -29.07 15.31 22.38
CA ASN A 99 -29.54 15.71 23.69
C ASN A 99 -28.32 15.99 24.60
N TYR A 100 -27.86 17.23 24.62
CA TYR A 100 -26.66 17.65 25.36
C TYR A 100 -26.80 17.47 26.88
N THR A 101 -28.02 17.40 27.41
CA THR A 101 -28.26 17.13 28.85
C THR A 101 -27.79 15.74 29.28
N GLU A 102 -27.62 14.80 28.35
CA GLU A 102 -27.06 13.48 28.66
C GLU A 102 -25.53 13.52 28.81
N LEU A 103 -24.86 14.51 28.23
CA LEU A 103 -23.40 14.68 28.27
C LEU A 103 -22.91 15.35 29.56
N GLU A 104 -23.82 15.98 30.31
CA GLU A 104 -23.52 16.57 31.63
C GLU A 104 -23.33 15.51 32.73
N LYS A 105 -23.75 14.26 32.47
CA LYS A 105 -23.52 13.15 33.40
C LYS A 105 -22.10 12.60 33.24
N PRO A 106 -21.39 12.28 34.34
CA PRO A 106 -20.06 11.67 34.26
C PRO A 106 -20.10 10.41 33.40
N ALA A 107 -19.02 10.16 32.65
CA ALA A 107 -18.96 9.13 31.61
C ALA A 107 -19.40 7.73 32.08
N VAL A 108 -19.10 7.38 33.33
CA VAL A 108 -19.47 6.10 33.96
C VAL A 108 -20.99 5.94 34.13
N ALA A 109 -21.73 7.04 34.23
CA ALA A 109 -23.19 7.05 34.42
C ALA A 109 -23.98 7.20 33.09
N ARG A 110 -23.30 7.37 31.95
CA ARG A 110 -23.95 7.47 30.64
C ARG A 110 -24.28 6.07 30.12
N LYS A 111 -25.57 5.71 30.15
CA LYS A 111 -26.07 4.39 29.69
C LYS A 111 -26.08 4.17 28.17
N ARG A 112 -25.43 5.02 27.36
CA ARG A 112 -25.36 4.87 25.90
C ARG A 112 -24.06 5.44 25.34
N ALA A 113 -23.26 4.58 24.70
CA ALA A 113 -22.26 5.02 23.74
C ALA A 113 -22.97 5.42 22.44
N VAL A 114 -22.61 6.58 21.88
CA VAL A 114 -23.19 7.07 20.64
C VAL A 114 -22.74 6.16 19.49
N GLY A 115 -23.67 5.44 18.86
CA GLY A 115 -23.46 4.79 17.57
C GLY A 115 -23.55 3.27 17.52
N ASP A 116 -23.58 2.57 18.66
CA ASP A 116 -23.80 1.11 18.71
C ASP A 116 -25.25 0.87 19.13
N GLY A 117 -26.05 0.27 18.24
CA GLY A 117 -27.46 -0.09 18.46
C GLY A 117 -27.66 -1.21 19.49
N VAL A 118 -26.75 -1.36 20.45
CA VAL A 118 -26.72 -2.45 21.41
C VAL A 118 -27.69 -2.16 22.56
N THR A 119 -28.86 -2.78 22.48
CA THR A 119 -29.80 -2.91 23.60
C THR A 119 -29.46 -4.16 24.38
N GLY A 120 -28.73 -4.05 25.48
CA GLY A 120 -28.51 -5.18 26.37
C GLY A 120 -27.31 -4.99 27.28
N ASN A 121 -27.50 -5.30 28.57
CA ASN A 121 -26.48 -5.19 29.61
C ASN A 121 -25.54 -6.42 29.65
N ASP A 122 -25.50 -7.25 28.60
CA ASP A 122 -24.96 -8.62 28.66
C ASP A 122 -23.85 -8.95 27.67
N SER A 123 -23.33 -7.99 26.89
CA SER A 123 -22.21 -8.29 25.97
C SER A 123 -21.29 -7.10 25.74
N LEU A 124 -21.00 -6.32 26.79
CA LEU A 124 -20.04 -5.23 26.68
C LEU A 124 -18.60 -5.76 26.64
N GLU A 125 -18.33 -6.92 27.25
CA GLU A 125 -17.02 -7.60 27.22
C GLU A 125 -16.74 -8.24 25.86
N ASP A 126 -17.67 -9.04 25.32
CA ASP A 126 -17.52 -9.68 24.00
C ASP A 126 -17.36 -8.67 22.85
N LEU A 127 -17.90 -7.46 23.03
CA LEU A 127 -17.81 -6.40 22.04
C LEU A 127 -16.40 -5.77 22.00
N LEU A 128 -15.62 -5.83 23.08
CA LEU A 128 -14.24 -5.30 23.13
C LEU A 128 -13.27 -6.15 22.31
N ASP A 129 -13.56 -7.44 22.16
CA ASP A 129 -12.74 -8.37 21.37
C ASP A 129 -12.89 -8.15 19.85
N ILE A 130 -13.95 -7.46 19.43
CA ILE A 130 -14.20 -7.14 18.02
C ILE A 130 -13.79 -5.69 17.73
N PRO A 131 -12.80 -5.46 16.84
CA PRO A 131 -12.41 -4.12 16.41
C PRO A 131 -13.60 -3.30 15.94
N ALA A 132 -13.63 -2.02 16.32
CA ALA A 132 -14.80 -1.15 16.14
C ALA A 132 -15.34 -1.06 14.70
N PHE A 133 -14.49 -1.24 13.69
CA PHE A 133 -14.88 -1.21 12.29
C PHE A 133 -15.64 -2.46 11.80
N LEU A 134 -15.53 -3.59 12.50
CA LEU A 134 -16.21 -4.85 12.15
C LEU A 134 -17.61 -4.98 12.77
N ARG A 135 -17.92 -4.22 13.82
CA ARG A 135 -19.18 -4.32 14.57
C ARG A 135 -20.43 -4.06 13.71
N ARG A 136 -20.31 -3.23 12.67
CA ARG A 136 -21.44 -2.87 11.78
C ARG A 136 -21.69 -3.84 10.63
N GLN A 137 -20.83 -4.86 10.44
CA GLN A 137 -20.98 -5.83 9.34
C GLN A 137 -21.69 -7.12 9.78
N ALA A 138 -21.93 -7.28 11.09
CA ALA A 138 -22.56 -8.48 11.65
C ALA A 138 -24.09 -8.38 11.79
N ASP A 139 -24.67 -7.21 11.47
CA ASP A 139 -26.13 -6.95 11.41
C ASP A 139 -26.62 -6.73 9.97
#